data_AF-A0A5C7HSG7-F1
#
_entry.id   AF-A0A5C7HSG7-F1
#
_cell.length_a   1.000
_cell.length_b   1.000
_cell.length_c   1.000
_cell.angle_alpha   90.00
_cell.angle_beta   90.00
_cell.angle_gamma   90.00
#
_symmetry.space_group_name_H-M   'P 1'
#
loop_
_entity.id
_entity.type
_entity.pdbx_description
1 polymer ?
#
loop_
_entity_poly.entity_id
_entity_poly.type
_entity_poly.pdbx_seq_one_letter_code
_entity_poly.pdbx_strand_id
1 'polypeptide(L)'
;MPPLNWRHHTLIQALLNRGPLKDKDFHSIFSGVTGKNPGSHQELFNDYLLKINRELSSFQFELRACRDQYDGNVWYGVVNNVADEQSKLGTKYSVPQIAFYKAIIEAIAHGEMAQGSISNIDALNIRLENQILAGMGSESQDGPLQIPAAIRNFTMSQKEKTLDELMQDKWLCLTPDGNIGLGVRSCLDLRSWFRSSDIPSCEVCNEAAVKVILNCFSAILVDLENLLTFGDLCQNKGCVARIHHYCLKKFFQKRGEILCPRCDKQWQNQLPKAEALEEEEPNGTNQSQPPTGRIRSQPTAGRERKRPRANGGDDSVTVACSSSQASQPVSDLRRITRSSARQR
;
A
#
# COMPACT_ATOMS: atom_id res chain seq x y z
N MET A 1 -0.66 31.09 -21.23
CA MET A 1 0.44 30.14 -20.94
C MET A 1 -0.14 28.73 -20.93
N PRO A 2 0.63 27.70 -21.32
CA PRO A 2 0.13 26.33 -21.18
C PRO A 2 -0.27 26.06 -19.71
N PRO A 3 -1.39 25.36 -19.49
CA PRO A 3 -1.94 25.14 -18.14
C PRO A 3 -0.97 24.36 -17.24
N LEU A 4 -0.15 23.49 -17.83
CA LEU A 4 0.94 22.78 -17.17
C LEU A 4 2.30 23.34 -17.57
N ASN A 5 3.25 23.25 -16.65
CA ASN A 5 4.65 23.55 -16.89
C ASN A 5 5.52 22.29 -16.71
N TRP A 6 6.82 22.41 -16.98
CA TRP A 6 7.75 21.28 -16.91
C TRP A 6 7.74 20.52 -15.58
N ARG A 7 7.48 21.18 -14.44
CA ARG A 7 7.41 20.54 -13.12
C ARG A 7 6.24 19.56 -13.03
N HIS A 8 5.08 19.96 -13.56
CA HIS A 8 3.90 19.08 -13.63
C HIS A 8 4.19 17.90 -14.56
N HIS A 9 4.82 18.15 -15.71
CA HIS A 9 5.20 17.09 -16.65
C HIS A 9 6.16 16.08 -16.02
N THR A 10 7.13 16.51 -15.22
CA THR A 10 8.04 15.60 -14.51
C THR A 10 7.30 14.67 -13.55
N LEU A 11 6.29 15.16 -12.84
CA LEU A 11 5.46 14.32 -11.95
C LEU A 11 4.69 13.25 -12.73
N ILE A 12 4.05 13.65 -13.83
CA ILE A 12 3.30 12.73 -14.70
C ILE A 12 4.25 11.70 -15.32
N GLN A 13 5.37 12.13 -15.88
CA GLN A 13 6.36 11.25 -16.50
C GLN A 13 6.98 10.27 -15.51
N ALA A 14 7.20 10.68 -14.26
CA ALA A 14 7.70 9.79 -13.22
C ALA A 14 6.72 8.63 -12.97
N LEU A 15 5.42 8.91 -12.89
CA LEU A 15 4.38 7.90 -12.68
C LEU A 15 4.17 7.01 -13.90
N LEU A 16 4.19 7.58 -15.12
CA LEU A 16 4.04 6.80 -16.35
C LEU A 16 5.23 5.85 -16.59
N ASN A 17 6.46 6.29 -16.32
CA ASN A 17 7.66 5.49 -16.59
C ASN A 17 7.96 4.47 -15.48
N ARG A 18 7.70 4.80 -14.22
CA ARG A 18 8.04 3.95 -13.06
C ARG A 18 6.85 3.13 -12.54
N GLY A 19 5.66 3.41 -13.06
CA GLY A 19 4.41 2.93 -12.48
C GLY A 19 4.07 3.64 -11.15
N PRO A 20 3.14 3.08 -10.36
CA PRO A 20 2.77 3.66 -9.09
C PRO A 20 3.96 3.81 -8.13
N LEU A 21 4.00 4.95 -7.43
CA LEU A 21 5.06 5.32 -6.47
C LEU A 21 4.48 5.49 -5.06
N LYS A 22 5.25 5.10 -4.04
CA LYS A 22 4.87 5.36 -2.65
C LYS A 22 4.82 6.86 -2.38
N ASP A 23 3.99 7.26 -1.42
CA ASP A 23 3.83 8.65 -0.96
C ASP A 23 5.16 9.35 -0.73
N LYS A 24 6.09 8.72 0.00
CA LYS A 24 7.43 9.25 0.26
C LYS A 24 8.22 9.54 -1.02
N ASP A 25 8.20 8.62 -1.98
CA ASP A 25 8.94 8.75 -3.23
C ASP A 25 8.33 9.83 -4.13
N PHE A 26 7.00 9.85 -4.24
CA PHE A 26 6.30 10.86 -5.02
C PHE A 26 6.46 12.26 -4.42
N HIS A 27 6.37 12.39 -3.09
CA HIS A 27 6.64 13.63 -2.38
C HIS A 27 8.09 14.10 -2.51
N SER A 28 9.05 13.18 -2.57
CA SER A 28 10.45 13.50 -2.84
C SER A 28 10.64 14.12 -4.23
N ILE A 29 9.99 13.56 -5.26
CA ILE A 29 10.04 14.12 -6.62
C ILE A 29 9.39 15.51 -6.65
N PHE A 30 8.22 15.66 -6.02
CA PHE A 30 7.56 16.97 -5.91
C PHE A 30 8.46 18.01 -5.22
N SER A 31 9.10 17.62 -4.13
CA SER A 31 10.03 18.48 -3.40
C SER A 31 11.24 18.84 -4.25
N GLY A 32 11.74 17.90 -5.05
CA GLY A 32 12.86 18.13 -5.97
C GLY A 32 12.54 19.15 -7.07
N VAL A 33 11.31 19.15 -7.62
CA VAL A 33 10.93 20.07 -8.71
C VAL A 33 10.42 21.42 -8.22
N THR A 34 9.86 21.49 -7.01
CA THR A 34 9.27 22.72 -6.46
C THR A 34 10.11 23.39 -5.37
N GLY A 35 11.03 22.67 -4.74
CA GLY A 35 11.73 23.10 -3.53
C GLY A 35 10.85 23.13 -2.27
N LYS A 36 9.62 22.60 -2.33
CA LYS A 36 8.63 22.65 -1.25
C LYS A 36 8.21 21.25 -0.82
N ASN A 37 8.16 21.03 0.49
CA ASN A 37 7.70 19.76 1.05
C ASN A 37 6.15 19.73 1.06
N PRO A 38 5.49 18.69 0.50
CA PRO A 38 4.04 18.55 0.51
C PRO A 38 3.41 18.61 1.90
N GLY A 39 4.10 18.12 2.94
CA GLY A 39 3.60 18.14 4.32
C GLY A 39 3.51 19.53 4.93
N SER A 40 4.37 20.48 4.54
CA SER A 40 4.30 21.88 4.98
C SER A 40 3.64 22.81 3.97
N HIS A 41 3.45 22.36 2.73
CA HIS A 41 2.88 23.14 1.64
C HIS A 41 1.76 22.34 0.94
N GLN A 42 0.80 21.85 1.73
CA GLN A 42 -0.25 20.95 1.25
C GLN A 42 -1.16 21.61 0.20
N GLU A 43 -1.46 22.91 0.35
CA GLU A 43 -2.26 23.66 -0.63
C GLU A 43 -1.58 23.71 -2.00
N LEU A 44 -0.27 23.94 -2.03
CA LEU A 44 0.51 23.94 -3.26
C LEU A 44 0.52 22.55 -3.90
N PHE A 45 0.71 21.50 -3.10
CA PHE A 45 0.66 20.13 -3.59
C PHE A 45 -0.70 19.80 -4.21
N ASN A 46 -1.79 20.12 -3.51
CA ASN A 46 -3.15 19.91 -3.99
C ASN A 46 -3.45 20.71 -5.27
N ASP A 47 -2.97 21.96 -5.37
CA ASP A 47 -3.10 22.77 -6.58
C ASP A 47 -2.39 22.13 -7.79
N TYR A 48 -1.20 21.55 -7.59
CA TYR A 48 -0.52 20.78 -8.64
C TYR A 48 -1.32 19.57 -9.08
N LEU A 49 -1.86 18.79 -8.14
CA LEU A 49 -2.69 17.62 -8.46
C LEU A 49 -3.96 18.03 -9.22
N LEU A 50 -4.62 19.11 -8.78
CA LEU A 50 -5.82 19.64 -9.44
C LEU A 50 -5.53 20.10 -10.87
N LYS A 51 -4.42 20.84 -11.08
CA LYS A 51 -4.01 21.27 -12.42
C LYS A 51 -3.69 20.08 -13.33
N ILE A 52 -2.94 19.10 -12.83
CA ILE A 52 -2.62 17.88 -13.57
C ILE A 52 -3.91 17.16 -13.97
N ASN A 53 -4.81 16.92 -13.01
CA ASN A 53 -6.04 16.17 -13.26
C ASN A 53 -7.01 16.90 -14.18
N ARG A 54 -7.06 18.24 -14.14
CA ARG A 54 -7.85 19.03 -15.09
C ARG A 54 -7.45 18.73 -16.53
N GLU A 55 -6.16 18.64 -16.82
CA GLU A 55 -5.65 18.34 -18.16
C GLU A 55 -5.69 16.85 -18.49
N LEU A 56 -5.41 15.95 -17.53
CA LEU A 56 -5.49 14.51 -17.79
C LEU A 56 -6.93 14.05 -18.08
N SER A 57 -7.92 14.74 -17.52
CA SER A 57 -9.34 14.40 -17.70
C SER A 57 -9.78 14.44 -19.17
N SER A 58 -9.22 15.32 -20.01
CA SER A 58 -9.56 15.36 -21.44
C SER A 58 -9.11 14.11 -22.20
N PHE A 59 -8.18 13.35 -21.63
CA PHE A 59 -7.67 12.09 -22.17
C PHE A 59 -8.21 10.88 -21.41
N GLN A 60 -9.19 11.07 -20.53
CA GLN A 60 -9.74 10.02 -19.67
C GLN A 60 -8.66 9.40 -18.76
N PHE A 61 -7.65 10.17 -18.36
CA PHE A 61 -6.68 9.77 -17.35
C PHE A 61 -6.91 10.53 -16.04
N GLU A 62 -6.49 9.93 -14.93
CA GLU A 62 -6.53 10.54 -13.60
C GLU A 62 -5.25 10.20 -12.84
N LEU A 63 -4.54 11.21 -12.34
CA LEU A 63 -3.55 11.04 -11.30
C LEU A 63 -4.28 10.94 -9.96
N ARG A 64 -4.20 9.78 -9.31
CA ARG A 64 -4.88 9.55 -8.03
C ARG A 64 -3.96 8.91 -7.01
N ALA A 65 -4.35 9.07 -5.74
CA ALA A 65 -3.81 8.29 -4.65
C ALA A 65 -4.69 7.04 -4.41
N CYS A 66 -4.07 5.93 -4.06
CA CYS A 66 -4.73 4.75 -3.52
C CYS A 66 -3.96 4.30 -2.28
N ARG A 67 -4.65 3.72 -1.30
CA ARG A 67 -4.03 3.13 -0.13
C ARG A 67 -3.98 1.63 -0.32
N ASP A 68 -2.79 1.06 -0.21
CA ASP A 68 -2.59 -0.38 -0.31
C ASP A 68 -3.38 -1.09 0.80
N GLN A 69 -4.07 -2.17 0.43
CA GLN A 69 -5.00 -2.85 1.33
C GLN A 69 -4.31 -3.75 2.36
N TYR A 70 -3.03 -4.04 2.19
CA TYR A 70 -2.27 -4.94 3.05
C TYR A 70 -1.42 -4.16 4.05
N ASP A 71 -0.64 -3.19 3.58
CA ASP A 71 0.27 -2.42 4.44
C ASP A 71 -0.27 -1.03 4.85
N GLY A 72 -1.35 -0.57 4.22
CA GLY A 72 -1.97 0.72 4.49
C GLY A 72 -1.17 1.93 4.00
N ASN A 73 -0.10 1.74 3.24
CA ASN A 73 0.70 2.83 2.67
C ASN A 73 -0.03 3.48 1.49
N VAL A 74 0.18 4.78 1.31
CA VAL A 74 -0.39 5.53 0.20
C VAL A 74 0.54 5.45 -1.01
N TRP A 75 -0.05 5.23 -2.17
CA TRP A 75 0.60 5.18 -3.47
C TRP A 75 -0.07 6.18 -4.42
N TYR A 76 0.72 6.83 -5.27
CA TYR A 76 0.23 7.68 -6.35
C TYR A 76 0.46 6.98 -7.68
N GLY A 77 -0.49 7.12 -8.60
CA GLY A 77 -0.40 6.57 -9.94
C GLY A 77 -1.27 7.34 -10.93
N VAL A 78 -0.97 7.17 -12.21
CA VAL A 78 -1.83 7.63 -13.31
C VAL A 78 -2.67 6.45 -13.78
N VAL A 79 -3.98 6.63 -13.78
CA VAL A 79 -4.99 5.62 -14.06
C VAL A 79 -5.71 5.96 -15.35
N ASN A 80 -5.97 4.95 -16.16
CA ASN A 80 -6.85 5.06 -17.31
C ASN A 80 -8.30 4.86 -16.87
N ASN A 81 -9.15 5.87 -17.05
CA ASN A 81 -10.58 5.84 -16.69
C ASN A 81 -11.48 5.37 -17.85
N VAL A 82 -10.92 4.89 -18.96
CA VAL A 82 -11.69 4.20 -20.01
C VAL A 82 -12.31 2.93 -19.42
N ALA A 83 -13.60 2.71 -19.71
CA ALA A 83 -14.39 1.62 -19.14
C ALA A 83 -13.96 0.22 -19.58
N ASP A 84 -13.26 0.09 -20.71
CA ASP A 84 -12.72 -1.20 -21.14
C ASP A 84 -11.48 -1.59 -20.33
N GLU A 85 -11.72 -2.27 -19.22
CA GLU A 85 -10.68 -2.83 -18.35
C GLU A 85 -9.77 -3.83 -19.08
N GLN A 86 -10.23 -4.47 -20.17
CA GLN A 86 -9.39 -5.40 -20.94
C GLN A 86 -8.29 -4.64 -21.70
N SER A 87 -8.59 -3.44 -22.20
CA SER A 87 -7.62 -2.58 -22.88
C SER A 87 -6.42 -2.19 -22.01
N LYS A 88 -6.57 -2.19 -20.66
CA LYS A 88 -5.48 -1.85 -19.73
C LYS A 88 -4.35 -2.89 -19.71
N LEU A 89 -4.67 -4.15 -20.01
CA LEU A 89 -3.73 -5.26 -20.05
C LEU A 89 -3.43 -5.73 -21.48
N GLY A 90 -4.35 -5.47 -22.43
CA GLY A 90 -4.28 -5.93 -23.82
C GLY A 90 -3.08 -5.46 -24.63
N THR A 91 -2.33 -4.46 -24.16
CA THR A 91 -1.11 -3.99 -24.83
C THR A 91 0.14 -4.83 -24.51
N LYS A 92 0.16 -5.55 -23.38
CA LYS A 92 1.32 -6.33 -22.91
C LYS A 92 1.02 -7.82 -22.78
N TYR A 93 -0.17 -8.17 -22.33
CA TYR A 93 -0.52 -9.55 -22.00
C TYR A 93 -1.39 -10.18 -23.09
N SER A 94 -1.17 -11.48 -23.30
CA SER A 94 -2.01 -12.27 -24.19
C SER A 94 -3.41 -12.52 -23.59
N VAL A 95 -4.38 -12.86 -24.44
CA VAL A 95 -5.75 -13.20 -24.02
C VAL A 95 -5.81 -14.23 -22.87
N PRO A 96 -5.11 -15.38 -22.90
CA PRO A 96 -5.16 -16.33 -21.79
C PRO A 96 -4.54 -15.78 -20.50
N GLN A 97 -3.51 -14.94 -20.57
CA GLN A 97 -2.92 -14.29 -19.40
C GLN A 97 -3.89 -13.30 -18.76
N ILE A 98 -4.61 -12.52 -19.58
CA ILE A 98 -5.64 -11.59 -19.10
C ILE A 98 -6.80 -12.36 -18.46
N ALA A 99 -7.26 -13.44 -19.08
CA ALA A 99 -8.29 -14.30 -18.52
C ALA A 99 -7.86 -14.91 -17.17
N PHE A 100 -6.59 -15.33 -17.06
CA PHE A 100 -6.01 -15.85 -15.83
C PHE A 100 -5.93 -14.82 -14.72
N TYR A 101 -5.45 -13.61 -15.03
CA TYR A 101 -5.41 -12.52 -14.08
C TYR A 101 -6.81 -12.14 -13.57
N LYS A 102 -7.81 -12.04 -14.46
CA LYS A 102 -9.21 -11.82 -14.04
C LYS A 102 -9.68 -12.88 -13.05
N ALA A 103 -9.29 -14.14 -13.29
CA ALA A 103 -9.77 -15.27 -12.48
C ALA A 103 -9.18 -15.20 -11.08
N ILE A 104 -7.92 -14.78 -10.99
CA ILE A 104 -7.24 -14.51 -9.71
C ILE A 104 -7.93 -13.37 -8.97
N ILE A 105 -8.25 -12.25 -9.65
CA ILE A 105 -8.93 -11.13 -9.00
C ILE A 105 -10.30 -11.57 -8.48
N GLU A 106 -11.08 -12.30 -9.28
CA GLU A 106 -12.39 -12.80 -8.88
C GLU A 106 -12.29 -13.72 -7.66
N ALA A 107 -11.33 -14.65 -7.65
CA ALA A 107 -11.08 -15.54 -6.53
C ALA A 107 -10.63 -14.78 -5.26
N ILE A 108 -9.78 -13.76 -5.40
CA ILE A 108 -9.35 -12.91 -4.29
C ILE A 108 -10.52 -12.06 -3.76
N ALA A 109 -11.31 -11.47 -4.65
CA ALA A 109 -12.37 -10.52 -4.31
C ALA A 109 -13.61 -11.20 -3.70
N HIS A 110 -13.95 -12.41 -4.15
CA HIS A 110 -15.10 -13.19 -3.69
C HIS A 110 -14.74 -14.31 -2.71
N GLY A 111 -13.50 -14.34 -2.20
CA GLY A 111 -13.10 -15.32 -1.20
C GLY A 111 -13.99 -15.25 0.05
N GLU A 112 -14.48 -16.39 0.53
CA GLU A 112 -15.48 -16.51 1.59
C GLU A 112 -15.09 -15.75 2.88
N MET A 113 -13.79 -15.76 3.20
CA MET A 113 -13.25 -15.13 4.41
C MET A 113 -12.78 -13.68 4.20
N ALA A 114 -12.95 -13.11 2.99
CA ALA A 114 -12.41 -11.82 2.57
C ALA A 114 -10.96 -11.55 3.04
N GLN A 115 -10.14 -12.62 3.01
CA GLN A 115 -8.71 -12.55 3.31
C GLN A 115 -7.98 -11.63 2.32
N GLY A 116 -8.60 -11.38 1.16
CA GLY A 116 -8.06 -10.57 0.09
C GLY A 116 -6.78 -11.15 -0.48
N SER A 117 -6.59 -12.46 -0.41
CA SER A 117 -5.47 -13.16 -1.01
C SER A 117 -5.85 -14.59 -1.39
N ILE A 118 -5.04 -15.22 -2.22
CA ILE A 118 -5.17 -16.61 -2.68
C ILE A 118 -3.82 -17.31 -2.56
N SER A 119 -3.79 -18.60 -2.23
CA SER A 119 -2.55 -19.36 -2.21
C SER A 119 -1.97 -19.52 -3.62
N ASN A 120 -0.66 -19.71 -3.73
CA ASN A 120 -0.03 -19.96 -5.03
C ASN A 120 -0.59 -21.24 -5.69
N ILE A 121 -0.79 -22.29 -4.89
CA ILE A 121 -1.34 -23.57 -5.35
C ILE A 121 -2.77 -23.37 -5.90
N ASP A 122 -3.63 -22.65 -5.18
CA ASP A 122 -5.00 -22.41 -5.62
C ASP A 122 -5.02 -21.54 -6.89
N ALA A 123 -4.19 -20.50 -6.93
CA ALA A 123 -4.07 -19.63 -8.11
C ALA A 123 -3.67 -20.42 -9.36
N LEU A 124 -2.64 -21.27 -9.29
CA LEU A 124 -2.21 -22.08 -10.42
C LEU A 124 -3.30 -23.07 -10.87
N ASN A 125 -4.11 -23.58 -9.94
CA ASN A 125 -5.16 -24.54 -10.23
C ASN A 125 -6.49 -23.95 -10.73
N ILE A 126 -6.60 -22.62 -10.86
CA ILE A 126 -7.81 -21.99 -11.40
C ILE A 126 -8.10 -22.48 -12.84
N ARG A 127 -9.34 -22.94 -13.06
CA ARG A 127 -9.83 -23.36 -14.38
C ARG A 127 -10.45 -22.18 -15.12
N LEU A 128 -9.87 -21.81 -16.26
CA LEU A 128 -10.29 -20.65 -17.05
C LEU A 128 -11.54 -20.88 -17.90
N GLU A 129 -12.04 -22.10 -17.92
CA GLU A 129 -13.22 -22.50 -18.70
C GLU A 129 -14.48 -21.72 -18.28
N ASN A 130 -14.58 -21.38 -16.98
CA ASN A 130 -15.72 -20.66 -16.41
C ASN A 130 -15.64 -19.12 -16.61
N GLN A 131 -14.45 -18.58 -16.88
CA GLN A 131 -14.19 -17.13 -16.99
C GLN A 131 -14.83 -16.47 -18.23
N ILE A 132 -15.08 -17.26 -19.28
CA ILE A 132 -15.60 -16.75 -20.56
C ILE A 132 -17.11 -16.55 -20.50
N LEU A 133 -17.80 -17.36 -19.70
CA LEU A 133 -19.26 -17.31 -19.50
C LEU A 133 -19.73 -16.00 -18.85
N ALA A 134 -18.90 -15.38 -17.99
CA ALA A 134 -19.28 -14.15 -17.29
C ALA A 134 -19.01 -12.86 -18.09
N GLY A 135 -18.18 -12.92 -19.14
CA GLY A 135 -17.73 -11.74 -19.90
C GLY A 135 -18.46 -11.50 -21.23
N MET A 136 -19.26 -12.46 -21.70
CA MET A 136 -20.08 -12.32 -22.90
C MET A 136 -21.52 -12.12 -22.43
N GLY A 137 -22.07 -10.92 -22.70
CA GLY A 137 -23.46 -10.61 -22.38
C GLY A 137 -24.41 -11.72 -22.84
N SER A 138 -25.44 -11.95 -22.04
CA SER A 138 -26.49 -12.94 -22.23
C SER A 138 -27.31 -12.66 -23.50
N GLU A 139 -26.73 -12.81 -24.68
CA GLU A 139 -27.41 -12.76 -25.97
C GLU A 139 -26.74 -13.74 -26.95
N SER A 140 -27.11 -15.02 -26.87
CA SER A 140 -27.55 -15.85 -28.01
C SER A 140 -27.40 -17.36 -27.74
N GLN A 141 -28.56 -18.03 -27.70
CA GLN A 141 -28.91 -19.40 -28.12
C GLN A 141 -27.85 -20.52 -28.21
N ASP A 142 -28.08 -21.58 -27.43
CA ASP A 142 -27.95 -23.02 -27.75
C ASP A 142 -26.87 -23.47 -28.76
N GLY A 143 -25.61 -23.20 -28.46
CA GLY A 143 -24.47 -23.93 -29.04
C GLY A 143 -23.44 -24.27 -27.96
N PRO A 144 -22.69 -25.38 -28.06
CA PRO A 144 -21.61 -25.66 -27.12
C PRO A 144 -20.58 -24.54 -27.22
N LEU A 145 -20.47 -23.74 -26.16
CA LEU A 145 -19.52 -22.64 -26.02
C LEU A 145 -18.10 -23.18 -26.25
N GLN A 146 -17.54 -22.94 -27.43
CA GLN A 146 -16.18 -23.36 -27.73
C GLN A 146 -15.20 -22.42 -27.03
N ILE A 147 -14.68 -22.87 -25.90
CA ILE A 147 -13.57 -22.24 -25.21
C ILE A 147 -12.39 -22.10 -26.21
N PRO A 148 -11.84 -20.90 -26.43
CA PRO A 148 -10.71 -20.71 -27.33
C PRO A 148 -9.56 -21.65 -26.99
N ALA A 149 -8.94 -22.24 -28.02
CA ALA A 149 -7.84 -23.20 -27.85
C ALA A 149 -6.68 -22.63 -27.02
N ALA A 150 -6.41 -21.33 -27.14
CA ALA A 150 -5.39 -20.64 -26.35
C ALA A 150 -5.66 -20.67 -24.83
N ILE A 151 -6.93 -20.70 -24.42
CA ILE A 151 -7.34 -20.78 -23.01
C ILE A 151 -7.29 -22.23 -22.53
N ARG A 152 -7.73 -23.19 -23.35
CA ARG A 152 -7.63 -24.63 -23.03
C ARG A 152 -6.19 -25.11 -22.90
N ASN A 153 -5.29 -24.58 -23.71
CA ASN A 153 -3.89 -24.98 -23.76
C ASN A 153 -2.98 -24.11 -22.86
N PHE A 154 -3.55 -23.31 -21.96
CA PHE A 154 -2.77 -22.47 -21.06
C PHE A 154 -2.15 -23.30 -19.93
N THR A 155 -0.87 -23.62 -20.08
CA THR A 155 -0.16 -24.61 -19.25
C THR A 155 0.19 -24.07 -17.86
N MET A 156 0.52 -24.97 -16.92
CA MET A 156 0.96 -24.57 -15.57
C MET A 156 2.23 -23.70 -15.60
N SER A 157 3.23 -24.07 -16.40
CA SER A 157 4.45 -23.26 -16.53
C SER A 157 4.16 -21.86 -17.11
N GLN A 158 3.18 -21.74 -18.02
CA GLN A 158 2.75 -20.42 -18.50
C GLN A 158 2.04 -19.62 -17.42
N LYS A 159 1.23 -20.25 -16.57
CA LYS A 159 0.59 -19.61 -15.42
C LYS A 159 1.62 -19.08 -14.42
N GLU A 160 2.61 -19.89 -14.04
CA GLU A 160 3.70 -19.50 -13.14
C GLU A 160 4.44 -18.26 -13.67
N LYS A 161 4.89 -18.33 -14.93
CA LYS A 161 5.55 -17.20 -15.58
C LYS A 161 4.66 -15.94 -15.61
N THR A 162 3.35 -16.13 -15.82
CA THR A 162 2.40 -15.02 -15.84
C THR A 162 2.21 -14.41 -14.45
N LEU A 163 2.23 -15.20 -13.38
CA LEU A 163 2.23 -14.67 -12.00
C LEU A 163 3.45 -13.79 -11.76
N ASP A 164 4.64 -14.25 -12.16
CA ASP A 164 5.88 -13.49 -12.01
C ASP A 164 5.84 -12.16 -12.76
N GLU A 165 5.37 -12.18 -14.01
CA GLU A 165 5.20 -10.97 -14.83
C GLU A 165 4.19 -9.99 -14.19
N LEU A 166 3.06 -10.48 -13.71
CA LEU A 166 2.03 -9.66 -13.05
C LEU A 166 2.51 -9.08 -11.71
N MET A 167 3.34 -9.82 -10.95
CA MET A 167 3.97 -9.32 -9.73
C MET A 167 5.01 -8.23 -10.03
N GLN A 168 5.86 -8.46 -11.04
CA GLN A 168 6.85 -7.49 -11.49
C GLN A 168 6.19 -6.17 -11.92
N ASP A 169 5.05 -6.26 -12.61
CA ASP A 169 4.28 -5.11 -13.08
C ASP A 169 3.32 -4.52 -12.02
N LYS A 170 3.37 -5.06 -10.78
CA LYS A 170 2.57 -4.62 -9.62
C LYS A 170 1.05 -4.75 -9.81
N TRP A 171 0.60 -5.63 -10.70
CA TRP A 171 -0.79 -6.07 -10.78
C TRP A 171 -1.10 -7.07 -9.67
N LEU A 172 -0.15 -7.91 -9.30
CA LEU A 172 -0.23 -8.78 -8.13
C LEU A 172 0.88 -8.42 -7.14
N CYS A 173 0.75 -8.88 -5.91
CA CYS A 173 1.80 -8.77 -4.89
C CYS A 173 1.87 -10.04 -4.06
N LEU A 174 3.01 -10.25 -3.38
CA LEU A 174 3.11 -11.24 -2.32
C LEU A 174 2.69 -10.58 -1.00
N THR A 175 1.76 -11.22 -0.31
CA THR A 175 1.34 -10.82 1.04
C THR A 175 2.34 -11.32 2.08
N PRO A 176 2.36 -10.75 3.30
CA PRO A 176 3.24 -11.22 4.37
C PRO A 176 3.09 -12.71 4.69
N ASP A 177 1.90 -13.27 4.47
CA ASP A 177 1.57 -14.67 4.74
C ASP A 177 2.02 -15.62 3.60
N GLY A 178 2.76 -15.12 2.60
CA GLY A 178 3.22 -15.90 1.45
C GLY A 178 2.15 -16.17 0.38
N ASN A 179 0.94 -15.62 0.54
CA ASN A 179 -0.15 -15.71 -0.42
C ASN A 179 -0.09 -14.59 -1.47
N ILE A 180 -0.79 -14.75 -2.58
CA ILE A 180 -0.89 -13.79 -3.68
C ILE A 180 -2.04 -12.82 -3.38
N GLY A 181 -1.75 -11.52 -3.40
CA GLY A 181 -2.70 -10.43 -3.24
C GLY A 181 -2.82 -9.55 -4.48
N LEU A 182 -3.78 -8.61 -4.44
CA LEU A 182 -3.92 -7.57 -5.44
C LEU A 182 -2.78 -6.56 -5.31
N GLY A 183 -2.03 -6.35 -6.38
CA GLY A 183 -1.03 -5.30 -6.43
C GLY A 183 -1.66 -3.90 -6.43
N VAL A 184 -0.82 -2.91 -6.14
CA VAL A 184 -1.22 -1.49 -6.08
C VAL A 184 -1.81 -0.98 -7.40
N ARG A 185 -1.36 -1.54 -8.53
CA ARG A 185 -1.88 -1.16 -9.85
C ARG A 185 -3.33 -1.62 -10.02
N SER A 186 -3.66 -2.82 -9.56
CA SER A 186 -5.04 -3.34 -9.53
C SER A 186 -5.96 -2.45 -8.72
N CYS A 187 -5.51 -2.01 -7.53
CA CYS A 187 -6.30 -1.14 -6.67
C CYS A 187 -6.52 0.26 -7.27
N LEU A 188 -5.57 0.75 -8.06
CA LEU A 188 -5.65 2.03 -8.75
C LEU A 188 -6.55 1.96 -10.00
N ASP A 189 -6.28 0.98 -10.87
CA ASP A 189 -6.89 0.88 -12.19
C ASP A 189 -8.28 0.24 -12.15
N LEU A 190 -8.53 -0.75 -11.28
CA LEU A 190 -9.76 -1.56 -11.32
C LEU A 190 -10.87 -1.06 -10.39
N ARG A 191 -10.83 0.21 -9.97
CA ARG A 191 -11.82 0.79 -9.04
C ARG A 191 -13.26 0.65 -9.54
N SER A 192 -13.47 0.83 -10.85
CA SER A 192 -14.78 0.66 -11.48
C SER A 192 -15.22 -0.80 -11.49
N TRP A 193 -14.29 -1.73 -11.78
CA TRP A 193 -14.55 -3.16 -11.76
C TRP A 193 -15.00 -3.64 -10.37
N PHE A 194 -14.33 -3.23 -9.29
CA PHE A 194 -14.74 -3.63 -7.94
C PHE A 194 -16.18 -3.20 -7.63
N ARG A 195 -16.60 -2.01 -8.11
CA ARG A 195 -17.97 -1.52 -7.91
C ARG A 195 -19.00 -2.29 -8.74
N SER A 196 -18.66 -2.64 -9.99
CA SER A 196 -19.57 -3.40 -10.85
C SER A 196 -19.67 -4.88 -10.49
N SER A 197 -18.67 -5.42 -9.77
CA SER A 197 -18.62 -6.81 -9.31
C SER A 197 -19.16 -6.98 -7.89
N ASP A 198 -20.04 -6.08 -7.42
CA ASP A 198 -20.68 -6.13 -6.10
C ASP A 198 -19.73 -6.28 -4.90
N ILE A 199 -18.48 -5.83 -5.03
CA ILE A 199 -17.53 -5.83 -3.91
C ILE A 199 -17.91 -4.70 -2.94
N PRO A 200 -18.24 -4.99 -1.67
CA PRO A 200 -18.68 -3.96 -0.75
C PRO A 200 -17.59 -2.91 -0.51
N SER A 201 -17.99 -1.66 -0.29
CA SER A 201 -17.06 -0.60 0.09
C SER A 201 -16.77 -0.58 1.58
N CYS A 202 -15.64 0.01 1.94
CA CYS A 202 -15.26 0.23 3.32
C CYS A 202 -16.05 1.40 3.91
N GLU A 203 -16.61 1.22 5.11
CA GLU A 203 -17.42 2.25 5.79
C GLU A 203 -16.65 3.53 6.19
N VAL A 204 -15.31 3.52 6.07
CA VAL A 204 -14.45 4.66 6.50
C VAL A 204 -13.85 5.41 5.32
N CYS A 205 -13.29 4.69 4.34
CA CYS A 205 -12.63 5.32 3.19
C CYS A 205 -13.44 5.23 1.89
N ASN A 206 -14.56 4.50 1.88
CA ASN A 206 -15.42 4.26 0.72
C ASN A 206 -14.69 3.61 -0.49
N GLU A 207 -13.55 2.97 -0.26
CA GLU A 207 -12.85 2.14 -1.25
C GLU A 207 -13.29 0.67 -1.15
N ALA A 208 -13.07 -0.12 -2.20
CA ALA A 208 -13.41 -1.54 -2.23
C ALA A 208 -12.78 -2.30 -1.04
N ALA A 209 -13.60 -3.07 -0.35
CA ALA A 209 -13.24 -3.75 0.88
C ALA A 209 -12.86 -5.22 0.60
N VAL A 210 -11.78 -5.39 -0.19
CA VAL A 210 -11.31 -6.71 -0.67
C VAL A 210 -10.62 -7.49 0.45
N LYS A 211 -9.67 -6.87 1.13
CA LYS A 211 -9.08 -7.40 2.38
C LYS A 211 -9.71 -6.70 3.55
N VAL A 212 -10.55 -7.39 4.30
CA VAL A 212 -11.19 -6.84 5.49
C VAL A 212 -11.15 -7.85 6.62
N ILE A 213 -11.36 -7.34 7.84
CA ILE A 213 -11.63 -8.21 8.96
C ILE A 213 -13.14 -8.51 8.92
N LEU A 214 -13.52 -9.71 8.47
CA LEU A 214 -14.91 -10.16 8.54
C LEU A 214 -15.30 -10.54 9.97
N ASN A 215 -16.60 -10.42 10.24
CA ASN A 215 -17.28 -10.79 11.48
C ASN A 215 -16.69 -12.00 12.23
N CYS A 216 -16.40 -11.79 13.53
CA CYS A 216 -16.41 -12.71 14.68
C CYS A 216 -16.15 -14.21 14.47
N PHE A 217 -15.21 -14.63 13.63
CA PHE A 217 -14.63 -15.96 13.74
C PHE A 217 -13.13 -15.82 14.01
N SER A 218 -12.81 -15.87 15.30
CA SER A 218 -11.50 -16.18 15.88
C SER A 218 -10.30 -16.02 14.94
N ALA A 219 -9.71 -14.83 14.92
CA ALA A 219 -8.29 -14.69 14.61
C ALA A 219 -7.55 -14.43 15.93
N ILE A 220 -7.50 -15.46 16.79
CA ILE A 220 -6.33 -15.63 17.64
C ILE A 220 -5.27 -16.18 16.70
N LEU A 221 -4.30 -15.36 16.30
CA LEU A 221 -2.94 -15.84 16.11
C LEU A 221 -1.93 -14.79 16.57
N VAL A 222 -1.18 -15.26 17.55
CA VAL A 222 0.05 -14.75 18.12
C VAL A 222 1.08 -14.60 16.99
N ASP A 223 1.74 -13.44 16.90
CA ASP A 223 3.20 -13.36 16.79
C ASP A 223 3.69 -11.91 16.97
N LEU A 224 4.41 -11.77 18.09
CA LEU A 224 5.56 -10.91 18.42
C LEU A 224 5.68 -9.47 17.87
N GLU A 225 5.71 -8.57 18.86
CA GLU A 225 6.34 -7.22 18.92
C GLU A 225 5.60 -5.96 18.43
N ASN A 226 4.34 -6.02 17.96
CA ASN A 226 3.50 -4.80 17.90
C ASN A 226 2.00 -5.10 17.87
N LEU A 227 1.57 -6.03 18.74
CA LEU A 227 0.20 -6.51 18.86
C LEU A 227 -0.74 -5.40 19.35
N LEU A 228 -1.24 -4.56 18.44
CA LEU A 228 -2.53 -3.91 18.63
C LEU A 228 -3.59 -5.00 18.48
N THR A 229 -3.93 -5.63 19.60
CA THR A 229 -5.12 -6.47 19.76
C THR A 229 -6.37 -5.60 19.56
N PHE A 230 -6.70 -5.29 18.31
CA PHE A 230 -8.04 -4.80 17.94
C PHE A 230 -9.01 -5.99 17.89
N GLY A 231 -9.03 -6.77 18.96
CA GLY A 231 -9.95 -7.89 19.15
C GLY A 231 -11.18 -7.38 19.86
N ASP A 232 -12.12 -6.84 19.10
CA ASP A 232 -13.51 -7.30 19.11
C ASP A 232 -14.31 -6.42 18.14
N LEU A 233 -14.70 -7.07 17.06
CA LEU A 233 -15.49 -6.56 15.94
C LEU A 233 -16.88 -6.11 16.38
N CYS A 234 -17.70 -5.69 15.43
CA CYS A 234 -19.10 -5.43 15.73
C CYS A 234 -19.78 -6.65 16.35
N GLN A 235 -20.17 -6.54 17.62
CA GLN A 235 -20.85 -7.60 18.38
C GLN A 235 -22.23 -7.93 17.82
N ASN A 236 -22.74 -7.13 16.88
CA ASN A 236 -23.94 -7.45 16.15
C ASN A 236 -23.68 -8.55 15.11
N LYS A 237 -24.10 -9.78 15.41
CA LYS A 237 -23.92 -10.96 14.55
C LYS A 237 -24.47 -10.82 13.13
N GLY A 238 -25.43 -9.91 12.91
CA GLY A 238 -25.99 -9.59 11.59
C GLY A 238 -25.40 -8.36 10.91
N CYS A 239 -24.37 -7.72 11.50
CA CYS A 239 -23.75 -6.55 10.89
C CYS A 239 -22.86 -6.97 9.73
N VAL A 240 -23.01 -6.31 8.60
CA VAL A 240 -22.19 -6.54 7.38
C VAL A 240 -21.17 -5.43 7.16
N ALA A 241 -20.83 -4.67 8.20
CA ALA A 241 -19.85 -3.60 8.11
C ALA A 241 -18.50 -4.15 7.66
N ARG A 242 -17.91 -3.51 6.65
CA ARG A 242 -16.58 -3.85 6.15
C ARG A 242 -15.64 -2.68 6.37
N ILE A 243 -14.54 -2.93 7.10
CA ILE A 243 -13.55 -1.89 7.40
C ILE A 243 -12.16 -2.47 7.17
N HIS A 244 -11.33 -1.77 6.39
CA HIS A 244 -9.93 -2.14 6.22
C HIS A 244 -9.18 -2.05 7.56
N HIS A 245 -8.16 -2.89 7.75
CA HIS A 245 -7.35 -2.86 8.98
C HIS A 245 -6.76 -1.47 9.29
N TYR A 246 -6.23 -0.78 8.27
CA TYR A 246 -5.68 0.57 8.46
C TYR A 246 -6.76 1.63 8.74
N CYS A 247 -7.98 1.45 8.22
CA CYS A 247 -9.13 2.31 8.51
C CYS A 247 -9.58 2.13 9.95
N LEU A 248 -9.57 0.88 10.42
CA LEU A 248 -9.90 0.51 11.79
C LEU A 248 -8.95 1.20 12.78
N LYS A 249 -7.64 1.11 12.55
CA LYS A 249 -6.62 1.78 13.38
C LYS A 249 -6.86 3.29 13.50
N LYS A 250 -7.19 3.96 12.39
CA LYS A 250 -7.53 5.40 12.40
C LYS A 250 -8.87 5.69 13.07
N PHE A 251 -9.84 4.80 12.90
CA PHE A 251 -11.17 4.95 13.48
C PHE A 251 -11.11 4.88 15.02
N PHE A 252 -10.36 3.92 15.56
CA PHE A 252 -10.18 3.77 17.01
C PHE A 252 -9.30 4.84 17.67
N GLN A 253 -8.48 5.56 16.91
CA GLN A 253 -7.71 6.69 17.42
C GLN A 253 -8.59 7.91 17.77
N LYS A 254 -9.86 7.93 17.34
CA LYS A 254 -10.81 8.99 17.72
C LYS A 254 -11.14 8.88 19.21
N ARG A 255 -11.21 10.04 19.89
CA ARG A 255 -11.65 10.11 21.29
C ARG A 255 -13.17 10.04 21.37
N GLY A 256 -13.70 9.31 22.34
CA GLY A 256 -15.13 9.22 22.63
C GLY A 256 -15.68 7.79 22.51
N GLU A 257 -17.00 7.68 22.52
CA GLU A 257 -17.68 6.41 22.28
C GLU A 257 -17.49 5.97 20.82
N ILE A 258 -17.10 4.71 20.65
CA ILE A 258 -16.81 4.14 19.35
C ILE A 258 -18.01 3.30 18.94
N LEU A 259 -18.84 3.86 18.07
CA LEU A 259 -20.02 3.19 17.52
C LEU A 259 -19.68 2.58 16.17
N CYS A 260 -20.25 1.41 15.88
CA CYS A 260 -20.16 0.81 14.56
C CYS A 260 -20.79 1.75 13.52
N PRO A 261 -20.08 2.15 12.45
CA PRO A 261 -20.60 3.11 11.47
C PRO A 261 -21.81 2.62 10.67
N ARG A 262 -22.17 1.33 10.80
CA ARG A 262 -23.28 0.71 10.05
C ARG A 262 -24.52 0.37 10.88
N CYS A 263 -24.34 0.01 12.15
CA CYS A 263 -25.45 -0.44 13.00
C CYS A 263 -25.52 0.27 14.35
N ASP A 264 -24.67 1.28 14.54
CA ASP A 264 -24.62 2.17 15.71
C ASP A 264 -24.40 1.49 17.07
N LYS A 265 -24.15 0.18 17.09
CA LYS A 265 -23.81 -0.53 18.32
C LYS A 265 -22.41 -0.14 18.77
N GLN A 266 -22.28 0.08 20.07
CA GLN A 266 -21.02 0.40 20.72
C GLN A 266 -20.03 -0.75 20.61
N TRP A 267 -18.79 -0.44 20.22
CA TRP A 267 -17.65 -1.33 20.33
C TRP A 267 -17.03 -1.18 21.71
N GLN A 268 -16.80 -2.29 22.41
CA GLN A 268 -16.38 -2.27 23.81
C GLN A 268 -14.89 -1.92 24.01
N ASN A 269 -14.12 -1.69 22.93
CA ASN A 269 -12.69 -1.44 23.02
C ASN A 269 -12.34 0.05 23.13
N GLN A 270 -11.78 0.44 24.27
CA GLN A 270 -10.96 1.64 24.40
C GLN A 270 -9.49 1.28 24.16
N LEU A 271 -8.76 2.11 23.41
CA LEU A 271 -7.29 2.02 23.34
C LEU A 271 -6.72 2.07 24.76
N PRO A 272 -5.69 1.26 25.10
CA PRO A 272 -4.90 1.50 26.31
C PRO A 272 -4.43 2.94 26.26
N LYS A 273 -4.86 3.74 27.23
CA LYS A 273 -4.44 5.12 27.39
C LYS A 273 -2.92 5.05 27.56
N ALA A 274 -2.14 5.52 26.58
CA ALA A 274 -0.73 5.76 26.83
C ALA A 274 -0.70 6.81 27.93
N GLU A 275 -0.35 6.38 29.14
CA GLU A 275 -0.19 7.26 30.29
C GLU A 275 0.82 8.32 29.90
N ALA A 276 0.35 9.57 29.80
CA ALA A 276 1.23 10.70 29.78
C ALA A 276 1.99 10.65 31.10
N LEU A 277 3.31 10.49 31.04
CA LEU A 277 4.17 10.78 32.17
C LEU A 277 3.93 12.25 32.52
N GLU A 278 3.11 12.49 33.54
CA GLU A 278 2.99 13.80 34.16
C GLU A 278 4.34 14.06 34.84
N GLU A 279 5.11 15.00 34.28
CA GLU A 279 6.24 15.60 34.97
C GLU A 279 5.66 16.35 36.19
N GLU A 280 5.75 15.75 37.37
CA GLU A 280 5.40 16.42 38.62
C GLU A 280 6.47 17.47 38.97
N GLU A 281 6.14 18.73 38.70
CA GLU A 281 6.75 19.90 39.34
C GLU A 281 6.20 20.03 40.79
N PRO A 282 7.03 19.99 41.85
CA PRO A 282 6.53 20.25 43.20
C PRO A 282 6.69 21.73 43.53
N ASN A 283 5.58 22.47 43.54
CA ASN A 283 5.47 23.75 44.24
C ASN A 283 4.25 23.74 45.17
N GLY A 284 4.46 23.96 46.47
CA GLY A 284 3.37 24.06 47.44
C GLY A 284 3.80 24.07 48.91
N THR A 285 4.08 25.27 49.42
CA THR A 285 4.24 25.74 50.81
C THR A 285 3.16 25.17 51.79
N ASN A 286 3.28 25.04 53.13
CA ASN A 286 3.82 25.97 54.14
C ASN A 286 3.69 25.43 55.60
N GLN A 287 4.46 26.03 56.53
CA GLN A 287 4.28 26.19 58.00
C GLN A 287 4.70 25.07 58.99
N SER A 288 5.78 25.33 59.76
CA SER A 288 5.77 25.55 61.24
C SER A 288 7.19 25.86 61.78
N GLN A 289 7.28 26.70 62.81
CA GLN A 289 8.46 27.40 63.37
C GLN A 289 9.25 26.61 64.47
N PRO A 290 10.38 27.12 65.03
CA PRO A 290 11.63 26.38 65.34
C PRO A 290 11.84 26.06 66.85
N PRO A 291 13.01 25.51 67.29
CA PRO A 291 14.11 26.41 67.76
C PRO A 291 15.59 25.89 67.74
N THR A 292 16.50 26.86 67.81
CA THR A 292 17.84 26.90 68.49
C THR A 292 19.08 26.16 67.96
N GLY A 293 20.18 26.91 67.75
CA GLY A 293 21.51 26.51 68.24
C GLY A 293 22.78 26.68 67.38
N ARG A 294 23.36 27.91 67.38
CA ARG A 294 24.82 28.27 67.43
C ARG A 294 25.86 27.91 66.31
N ILE A 295 26.44 29.02 65.79
CA ILE A 295 27.88 29.41 65.65
C ILE A 295 28.70 29.02 64.37
N ARG A 296 29.05 30.07 63.59
CA ARG A 296 30.38 30.54 63.04
C ARG A 296 31.25 29.49 62.30
N SER A 297 31.79 29.68 61.08
CA SER A 297 32.70 30.74 60.57
C SER A 297 33.00 30.54 59.06
N GLN A 298 33.30 31.63 58.32
CA GLN A 298 33.96 31.68 56.99
C GLN A 298 35.50 31.38 57.08
N PRO A 299 36.34 31.54 56.02
CA PRO A 299 36.33 31.04 54.63
C PRO A 299 37.71 30.41 54.24
N THR A 300 37.90 29.92 52.99
CA THR A 300 39.03 30.23 52.05
C THR A 300 39.29 29.16 50.98
N ALA A 301 39.67 29.64 49.77
CA ALA A 301 40.48 29.02 48.69
C ALA A 301 39.97 27.72 48.04
N GLY A 302 40.02 27.48 46.74
CA GLY A 302 40.73 28.08 45.62
C GLY A 302 41.09 26.95 44.62
N ARG A 303 41.21 27.32 43.34
CA ARG A 303 41.79 26.59 42.20
C ARG A 303 40.94 25.61 41.38
N GLU A 304 40.71 26.07 40.16
CA GLU A 304 40.64 25.35 38.90
C GLU A 304 41.66 24.18 38.78
N ARG A 305 41.28 23.12 38.03
CA ARG A 305 42.00 22.67 36.82
C ARG A 305 41.40 21.40 36.16
N LYS A 306 41.28 21.53 34.83
CA LYS A 306 41.73 20.60 33.75
C LYS A 306 41.09 19.21 33.56
N ARG A 307 40.52 19.07 32.35
CA ARG A 307 40.47 17.85 31.51
C ARG A 307 41.81 17.10 31.45
N PRO A 308 41.73 15.78 31.17
CA PRO A 308 42.57 15.20 30.12
C PRO A 308 41.80 14.29 29.14
N ARG A 309 42.49 13.92 28.06
CA ARG A 309 42.06 13.09 26.92
C ARG A 309 43.12 12.00 26.68
N ALA A 310 42.68 10.87 26.10
CA ALA A 310 43.44 9.73 25.51
C ALA A 310 44.16 8.80 26.52
N ASN A 311 44.36 7.50 26.29
CA ASN A 311 44.26 6.58 25.15
C ASN A 311 44.12 5.15 25.74
N GLY A 312 43.37 4.21 25.17
CA GLY A 312 43.88 3.19 24.23
C GLY A 312 44.00 1.79 24.90
N GLY A 313 43.43 0.75 24.29
CA GLY A 313 43.56 -0.65 24.76
C GLY A 313 42.57 -1.59 24.07
N ASP A 314 43.12 -2.50 23.27
CA ASP A 314 42.57 -3.46 22.32
C ASP A 314 41.80 -4.63 22.97
N ASP A 315 40.84 -5.22 22.25
CA ASP A 315 40.69 -6.69 22.14
C ASP A 315 39.61 -7.08 21.10
N SER A 316 40.03 -8.02 20.26
CA SER A 316 39.41 -8.51 19.04
C SER A 316 38.61 -9.79 19.26
N VAL A 317 37.43 -9.93 18.63
CA VAL A 317 36.90 -11.24 18.20
C VAL A 317 36.23 -11.09 16.83
N THR A 318 36.75 -11.87 15.90
CA THR A 318 36.38 -12.06 14.49
C THR A 318 35.25 -13.07 14.32
N VAL A 319 34.27 -12.80 13.45
CA VAL A 319 33.65 -13.80 12.55
C VAL A 319 33.23 -13.09 11.26
N ALA A 320 33.86 -13.46 10.15
CA ALA A 320 33.55 -12.97 8.80
C ALA A 320 33.01 -14.12 7.95
N CYS A 321 31.96 -13.87 7.15
CA CYS A 321 31.57 -14.71 6.03
C CYS A 321 31.60 -13.86 4.74
N SER A 322 32.67 -14.09 3.99
CA SER A 322 32.86 -14.10 2.53
C SER A 322 31.92 -13.29 1.63
N SER A 323 32.47 -12.21 1.06
CA SER A 323 32.01 -11.59 -0.19
C SER A 323 33.03 -11.84 -1.30
N SER A 324 32.60 -12.27 -2.48
CA SER A 324 33.44 -12.37 -3.66
C SER A 324 32.95 -11.45 -4.78
N GLN A 325 33.82 -10.48 -5.07
CA GLN A 325 34.22 -9.94 -6.38
C GLN A 325 33.24 -9.13 -7.23
N ALA A 326 33.67 -7.89 -7.46
CA ALA A 326 33.28 -7.00 -8.54
C ALA A 326 33.88 -7.44 -9.89
N SER A 327 33.21 -7.08 -10.98
CA SER A 327 33.84 -6.93 -12.30
C SER A 327 33.14 -5.78 -13.06
N GLN A 328 33.96 -4.87 -13.59
CA GLN A 328 33.60 -3.70 -14.40
C GLN A 328 33.79 -4.03 -15.91
N PRO A 329 33.38 -3.14 -16.84
CA PRO A 329 32.70 -3.50 -18.08
C PRO A 329 33.63 -3.63 -19.29
N VAL A 330 33.13 -4.29 -20.35
CA VAL A 330 33.72 -4.25 -21.69
C VAL A 330 32.68 -3.76 -22.69
N SER A 331 33.04 -2.69 -23.38
CA SER A 331 32.36 -2.07 -24.50
C SER A 331 32.47 -2.94 -25.75
N ASP A 332 31.39 -3.11 -26.52
CA ASP A 332 31.54 -3.26 -27.97
C ASP A 332 30.32 -2.82 -28.76
N LEU A 333 30.62 -2.00 -29.76
CA LEU A 333 29.70 -1.34 -30.69
C LEU A 333 29.23 -2.33 -31.75
N ARG A 334 27.92 -2.44 -31.99
CA ARG A 334 27.40 -2.74 -33.34
C ARG A 334 26.00 -2.18 -33.58
N ARG A 335 26.02 -1.11 -34.38
CA ARG A 335 24.93 -0.51 -35.14
C ARG A 335 24.37 -1.52 -36.15
N ILE A 336 23.06 -1.78 -36.15
CA ILE A 336 22.36 -2.40 -37.29
C ILE A 336 21.16 -1.51 -37.65
N THR A 337 21.19 -1.04 -38.89
CA THR A 337 20.22 -0.16 -39.54
C THR A 337 19.02 -0.93 -40.10
N ARG A 338 17.86 -0.28 -40.05
CA ARG A 338 16.57 -0.68 -40.66
C ARG A 338 16.71 -0.81 -42.20
N SER A 339 16.14 -1.86 -42.77
CA SER A 339 15.77 -1.91 -44.19
C SER A 339 14.27 -2.11 -44.32
N SER A 340 13.64 -1.17 -45.03
CA SER A 340 12.23 -1.17 -45.42
C SER A 340 12.11 -1.85 -46.79
N ALA A 341 11.30 -2.91 -46.90
CA ALA A 341 10.84 -3.44 -48.18
C ALA A 341 9.35 -3.12 -48.34
N ARG A 342 9.03 -2.20 -49.24
CA ARG A 342 7.73 -2.09 -49.90
C ARG A 342 7.71 -3.15 -51.01
N GLN A 343 6.69 -3.99 -51.05
CA GLN A 343 6.29 -4.67 -52.29
C GLN A 343 4.97 -4.07 -52.78
N ARG A 344 4.92 -3.98 -54.11
CA ARG A 344 3.88 -3.36 -54.94
C ARG A 344 2.63 -4.21 -55.00
#